data_AF-A0A519CZ93-F1
#
_entry.id   AF-A0A519CZ93-F1
#
_cell.length_a   1.000
_cell.length_b   1.000
_cell.length_c   1.000
_cell.angle_alpha   90.00
_cell.angle_beta   90.00
_cell.angle_gamma   90.00
#
_symmetry.space_group_name_H-M   'P 1'
#
loop_
_entity.id
_entity.type
_entity.pdbx_description
1 polymer ?
#
loop_
_entity_poly.entity_id
_entity_poly.type
_entity_poly.pdbx_seq_one_letter_code
_entity_poly.pdbx_strand_id
1 'polypeptide(L)'
;MRDSTIGPDVEPMGGVVMNLKNKFEKIPVIKYLNEVPERVPLLVMLISFTLIAIWDHQRHLILWRNYAITGVFGDLLLIAVFWSGRMMIPPLALWLGFIAFILHFGGGSLGSADQGPGPFCWGGLKPGQGLCADGINGMYHVHPMWDRLTHGVGGVALSYGFVISFKRLSTHFSANLSRGMIFWLAFGVSMSGMAVFEVYEFFGRMLFLTTDQGGYVNTAGDLISDLVGCTTGAYLGLTMDKWQTVWEGASQRPLPIIVQLTQSFIIPMTTSAFIAIADLLIVGGMVMNRNYESLGMYLTAATTASMSVLLLQYLRLRLFANPIIHENE
;
A
#
# COMPACT_ATOMS: atom_id res chain seq x y z
N MET A 1 19.73 -40.34 66.53
CA MET A 1 20.43 -40.70 65.26
C MET A 1 19.72 -39.89 64.19
N ARG A 2 20.34 -38.82 63.66
CA ARG A 2 21.09 -38.80 62.37
C ARG A 2 20.20 -39.28 61.21
N ASP A 3 19.97 -38.58 60.10
CA ASP A 3 20.63 -37.48 59.37
C ASP A 3 19.53 -36.79 58.51
N SER A 4 19.40 -35.46 58.44
CA SER A 4 20.03 -34.53 57.47
C SER A 4 20.29 -35.07 56.05
N THR A 5 19.42 -34.72 55.10
CA THR A 5 19.84 -34.41 53.71
C THR A 5 18.97 -33.28 53.16
N ILE A 6 19.57 -32.09 53.16
CA ILE A 6 19.16 -30.90 52.42
C ILE A 6 19.53 -31.15 50.95
N GLY A 7 18.55 -31.16 50.06
CA GLY A 7 18.78 -31.03 48.62
C GLY A 7 18.59 -29.55 48.23
N PRO A 8 19.47 -28.95 47.41
CA PRO A 8 19.29 -27.57 47.00
C PRO A 8 18.16 -27.49 45.96
N ASP A 9 17.16 -26.65 46.26
CA ASP A 9 16.18 -26.19 45.28
C ASP A 9 16.92 -25.46 44.16
N VAL A 10 17.01 -26.10 43.00
CA VAL A 10 17.42 -25.44 41.75
C VAL A 10 16.20 -24.67 41.27
N GLU A 11 16.14 -23.37 41.59
CA GLU A 11 15.18 -22.47 40.97
C GLU A 11 15.35 -22.52 39.44
N PRO A 12 14.27 -22.72 38.67
CA PRO A 12 14.35 -22.63 37.22
C PRO A 12 14.69 -21.19 36.85
N MET A 13 15.75 -21.02 36.04
CA MET A 13 16.19 -19.75 35.44
C MET A 13 15.15 -19.18 34.45
N GLY A 14 13.92 -18.93 34.90
CA GLY A 14 12.84 -18.25 34.17
C GLY A 14 12.75 -16.74 34.46
N GLY A 15 13.55 -16.22 35.38
CA GLY A 15 13.40 -14.86 35.92
C GLY A 15 13.95 -13.71 35.06
N VAL A 16 14.74 -13.98 34.01
CA VAL A 16 15.42 -12.91 33.26
C VAL A 16 14.56 -12.35 32.12
N VAL A 17 13.74 -13.18 31.47
CA VAL A 17 12.90 -12.73 30.34
C VAL A 17 11.66 -11.95 30.82
N MET A 18 11.17 -12.22 32.03
CA MET A 18 9.96 -11.60 32.58
C MET A 18 10.18 -10.19 33.17
N ASN A 19 11.42 -9.74 33.32
CA ASN A 19 11.74 -8.44 33.93
C ASN A 19 11.93 -7.31 32.90
N LEU A 20 12.31 -7.62 31.66
CA LEU A 20 12.52 -6.60 30.63
C LEU A 20 11.20 -5.96 30.19
N LYS A 21 10.16 -6.76 29.94
CA LYS A 21 8.83 -6.26 29.53
C LYS A 21 8.25 -5.27 30.55
N ASN A 22 8.24 -5.64 31.84
CA ASN A 22 7.76 -4.78 32.93
C ASN A 22 8.62 -3.53 33.13
N LYS A 23 9.92 -3.60 32.83
CA LYS A 23 10.85 -2.47 32.94
C LYS A 23 10.67 -1.46 31.79
N PHE A 24 10.38 -1.94 30.57
CA PHE A 24 10.13 -1.09 29.41
C PHE A 24 8.70 -0.51 29.41
N GLU A 25 7.67 -1.26 29.84
CA GLU A 25 6.29 -0.75 29.92
C GLU A 25 6.12 0.42 30.92
N LYS A 26 7.02 0.54 31.90
CA LYS A 26 7.02 1.66 32.87
C LYS A 26 7.68 2.93 32.35
N ILE A 27 8.32 2.91 31.19
CA ILE A 27 8.87 4.12 30.57
C ILE A 27 7.69 4.93 30.01
N PRO A 28 7.46 6.19 30.47
CA PRO A 28 6.27 6.96 30.11
C PRO A 28 6.04 7.08 28.60
N VAL A 29 7.12 7.20 27.82
CA VAL A 29 7.09 7.25 26.36
C VAL A 29 6.61 5.93 25.75
N ILE A 30 7.08 4.78 26.25
CA ILE A 30 6.69 3.46 25.75
C ILE A 30 5.23 3.16 26.08
N LYS A 31 4.77 3.53 27.28
CA LYS A 31 3.36 3.42 27.65
C LYS A 31 2.47 4.21 26.70
N TYR A 32 2.82 5.47 26.41
CA TYR A 32 2.09 6.30 25.47
C TYR A 32 2.09 5.71 24.05
N LEU A 33 3.20 5.15 23.58
CA LEU A 33 3.26 4.51 22.26
C LEU A 33 2.40 3.23 22.18
N ASN A 34 2.25 2.50 23.29
CA ASN A 34 1.43 1.28 23.34
C ASN A 34 -0.08 1.57 23.43
N GLU A 35 -0.50 2.79 23.77
CA GLU A 35 -1.92 3.18 23.80
C GLU A 35 -2.54 3.28 22.39
N VAL A 36 -1.73 3.60 21.39
CA VAL A 36 -2.15 3.68 19.98
C VAL A 36 -1.14 2.89 19.15
N PRO A 37 -1.40 1.60 18.88
CA PRO A 37 -0.40 0.68 18.34
C PRO A 37 0.08 1.04 16.92
N GLU A 38 -0.61 1.95 16.24
CA GLU A 38 -0.22 2.54 14.96
C GLU A 38 0.99 3.49 15.08
N ARG A 39 1.23 4.07 16.25
CA ARG A 39 2.32 5.06 16.44
C ARG A 39 3.69 4.48 16.16
N VAL A 40 3.94 3.24 16.58
CA VAL A 40 5.24 2.59 16.40
C VAL A 40 5.60 2.41 14.93
N PRO A 41 4.81 1.72 14.08
CA PRO A 41 5.15 1.57 12.68
C PRO A 41 5.27 2.92 11.96
N LEU A 42 4.39 3.89 12.24
CA LEU A 42 4.47 5.23 11.64
C LEU A 42 5.76 5.99 12.00
N LEU A 43 6.19 5.92 13.26
CA LEU A 43 7.47 6.52 13.67
C LEU A 43 8.66 5.80 13.03
N VAL A 44 8.61 4.47 12.90
CA VAL A 44 9.66 3.70 12.23
C VAL A 44 9.76 4.08 10.76
N MET A 45 8.62 4.24 10.06
CA MET A 45 8.58 4.72 8.68
C MET A 45 9.24 6.10 8.57
N LEU A 46 8.80 7.05 9.42
CA LEU A 46 9.29 8.43 9.40
C LEU A 46 10.80 8.50 9.62
N ILE A 47 11.30 7.76 10.62
CA ILE A 47 12.73 7.66 10.91
C ILE A 47 13.48 7.06 9.71
N SER A 48 12.95 5.99 9.12
CA SER A 48 13.58 5.30 7.99
C SER A 48 13.73 6.22 6.78
N PHE A 49 12.67 6.92 6.36
CA PHE A 49 12.78 7.86 5.23
C PHE A 49 13.64 9.06 5.53
N THR A 50 13.65 9.55 6.78
CA THR A 50 14.55 10.63 7.19
C THR A 50 16.01 10.19 7.07
N LEU A 51 16.33 8.97 7.50
CA LEU A 51 17.68 8.40 7.38
C LEU A 51 18.07 8.17 5.92
N ILE A 52 17.16 7.66 5.08
CA ILE A 52 17.40 7.51 3.64
C ILE A 52 17.66 8.87 2.99
N ALA A 53 16.86 9.90 3.30
CA ALA A 53 17.06 11.24 2.77
C ALA A 53 18.43 11.84 3.17
N ILE A 54 18.85 11.65 4.43
CA ILE A 54 20.17 12.08 4.90
C ILE A 54 21.28 11.31 4.18
N TRP A 55 21.14 10.00 4.03
CA TRP A 55 22.09 9.14 3.33
C TRP A 55 22.27 9.56 1.87
N ASP A 56 21.17 9.80 1.16
CA ASP A 56 21.19 10.25 -0.23
C ASP A 56 21.77 11.66 -0.36
N HIS A 57 21.47 12.55 0.60
CA HIS A 57 22.07 13.87 0.67
C HIS A 57 23.61 13.81 0.81
N GLN A 58 24.11 12.95 1.71
CA GLN A 58 25.55 12.75 1.92
C GLN A 58 26.27 12.21 0.68
N ARG A 59 25.56 11.49 -0.20
CA ARG A 59 26.06 10.95 -1.46
C ARG A 59 25.83 11.86 -2.66
N HIS A 60 25.28 13.06 -2.43
CA HIS A 60 24.92 14.03 -3.46
C HIS A 60 23.81 13.55 -4.44
N LEU A 61 23.03 12.54 -4.07
CA LEU A 61 21.94 11.97 -4.88
C LEU A 61 20.66 12.82 -4.73
N ILE A 62 20.59 13.95 -5.44
CA ILE A 62 19.53 14.95 -5.24
C ILE A 62 18.11 14.41 -5.53
N LEU A 63 17.93 13.65 -6.61
CA LEU A 63 16.64 13.07 -6.98
C LEU A 63 16.13 12.10 -5.91
N TRP A 64 16.98 11.16 -5.49
CA TRP A 64 16.70 10.16 -4.46
C TRP A 64 16.40 10.79 -3.10
N ARG A 65 17.19 11.80 -2.70
CA ARG A 65 16.93 12.60 -1.51
C ARG A 65 15.53 13.23 -1.55
N ASN A 66 15.19 13.89 -2.66
CA ASN A 66 13.87 14.55 -2.79
C ASN A 66 12.73 13.52 -2.77
N TYR A 67 12.96 12.35 -3.33
CA TYR A 67 12.03 11.25 -3.30
C TYR A 67 11.82 10.71 -1.87
N ALA A 68 12.89 10.45 -1.12
CA ALA A 68 12.77 10.07 0.29
C ALA A 68 12.07 11.17 1.13
N ILE A 69 12.27 12.45 0.80
CA ILE A 69 11.57 13.57 1.44
C ILE A 69 10.05 13.53 1.18
N THR A 70 9.58 13.11 -0.01
CA THR A 70 8.13 12.94 -0.22
C THR A 70 7.56 11.85 0.67
N GLY A 71 8.31 10.77 0.92
CA GLY A 71 8.00 9.76 1.93
C GLY A 71 7.87 10.34 3.34
N VAL A 72 8.83 11.17 3.76
CA VAL A 72 8.77 11.89 5.06
C VAL A 72 7.50 12.73 5.18
N PHE A 73 7.15 13.50 4.16
CA PHE A 73 5.91 14.31 4.18
C PHE A 73 4.64 13.44 4.23
N GLY A 74 4.63 12.33 3.48
CA GLY A 74 3.55 11.35 3.54
C GLY A 74 3.36 10.79 4.95
N ASP A 75 4.45 10.37 5.60
CA ASP A 75 4.40 9.84 6.96
C ASP A 75 3.95 10.87 7.98
N LEU A 76 4.42 12.12 7.89
CA LEU A 76 3.95 13.19 8.76
C LEU A 76 2.45 13.44 8.62
N LEU A 77 1.91 13.35 7.39
CA LEU A 77 0.47 13.43 7.15
C LEU A 77 -0.27 12.24 7.80
N LEU A 78 0.20 11.01 7.59
CA LEU A 78 -0.40 9.82 8.22
C LEU A 78 -0.35 9.91 9.75
N ILE A 79 0.77 10.37 10.30
CA ILE A 79 0.92 10.65 11.73
C ILE A 79 -0.12 11.67 12.17
N ALA A 80 -0.24 12.83 11.52
CA ALA A 80 -1.24 13.84 11.89
C ALA A 80 -2.68 13.28 11.93
N VAL A 81 -3.00 12.37 11.01
CA VAL A 81 -4.30 11.70 10.89
C VAL A 81 -4.51 10.65 11.99
N PHE A 82 -3.54 9.76 12.21
CA PHE A 82 -3.69 8.58 13.08
C PHE A 82 -3.20 8.78 14.52
N TRP A 83 -2.43 9.83 14.80
CA TRP A 83 -1.78 10.03 16.12
C TRP A 83 -2.75 10.06 17.29
N SER A 84 -3.96 10.60 17.04
CA SER A 84 -5.02 10.70 18.04
C SER A 84 -5.70 9.36 18.38
N GLY A 85 -5.48 8.31 17.58
CA GLY A 85 -6.15 7.02 17.69
C GLY A 85 -7.63 7.04 17.31
N ARG A 86 -8.18 8.19 16.87
CA ARG A 86 -9.59 8.31 16.43
C ARG A 86 -9.85 7.52 15.16
N MET A 87 -8.87 7.53 14.26
CA MET A 87 -8.81 6.63 13.12
C MET A 87 -7.81 5.54 13.48
N MET A 88 -8.28 4.31 13.55
CA MET A 88 -7.42 3.16 13.77
C MET A 88 -7.13 2.49 12.44
N ILE A 89 -5.94 1.93 12.27
CA ILE A 89 -5.58 1.01 11.18
C ILE A 89 -4.89 -0.19 11.84
N PRO A 90 -5.15 -1.42 11.40
CA PRO A 90 -4.43 -2.58 11.94
C PRO A 90 -2.91 -2.34 11.91
N PRO A 91 -2.20 -2.45 13.04
CA PRO A 91 -0.75 -2.25 13.07
C PRO A 91 -0.03 -3.18 12.10
N LEU A 92 -0.54 -4.39 11.89
CA LEU A 92 -0.02 -5.33 10.90
C LEU A 92 -0.09 -4.77 9.47
N ALA A 93 -1.18 -4.07 9.11
CA ALA A 93 -1.29 -3.44 7.80
C ALA A 93 -0.23 -2.36 7.61
N LEU A 94 0.04 -1.56 8.65
CA LEU A 94 1.08 -0.53 8.64
C LEU A 94 2.48 -1.14 8.55
N TRP A 95 2.74 -2.26 9.24
CA TRP A 95 4.01 -2.98 9.12
C TRP A 95 4.21 -3.59 7.74
N LEU A 96 3.18 -4.20 7.16
CA LEU A 96 3.24 -4.70 5.78
C LEU A 96 3.45 -3.55 4.78
N GLY A 97 2.79 -2.42 5.00
CA GLY A 97 2.99 -1.20 4.23
C GLY A 97 4.42 -0.69 4.35
N PHE A 98 4.97 -0.63 5.57
CA PHE A 98 6.37 -0.27 5.80
C PHE A 98 7.33 -1.20 5.05
N ILE A 99 7.10 -2.52 5.05
CA ILE A 99 7.93 -3.45 4.28
C ILE A 99 7.85 -3.14 2.79
N ALA A 100 6.65 -2.95 2.24
CA ALA A 100 6.47 -2.55 0.84
C ALA A 100 7.21 -1.25 0.53
N PHE A 101 7.14 -0.27 1.42
CA PHE A 101 7.84 1.01 1.27
C PHE A 101 9.37 0.87 1.32
N ILE A 102 9.91 0.05 2.21
CA ILE A 102 11.35 -0.22 2.25
C ILE A 102 11.80 -0.96 1.00
N LEU A 103 11.01 -1.92 0.50
CA LEU A 103 11.28 -2.57 -0.78
C LEU A 103 11.29 -1.55 -1.93
N HIS A 104 10.35 -0.60 -1.92
CA HIS A 104 10.25 0.42 -2.95
C HIS A 104 11.40 1.45 -2.90
N PHE A 105 11.50 2.19 -1.80
CA PHE A 105 12.47 3.27 -1.64
C PHE A 105 13.89 2.75 -1.41
N GLY A 106 14.05 1.76 -0.54
CA GLY A 106 15.35 1.13 -0.28
C GLY A 106 15.84 0.26 -1.42
N GLY A 107 14.92 -0.23 -2.26
CA GLY A 107 15.26 -0.95 -3.49
C GLY A 107 15.71 -0.05 -4.63
N GLY A 108 15.51 1.26 -4.56
CA GLY A 108 15.85 2.17 -5.65
C GLY A 108 14.86 2.14 -6.81
N SER A 109 13.59 2.46 -6.57
CA SER A 109 12.50 2.42 -7.57
C SER A 109 12.52 3.51 -8.66
N LEU A 110 13.29 4.59 -8.49
CA LEU A 110 13.48 5.59 -9.54
C LEU A 110 14.49 5.06 -10.57
N GLY A 111 13.99 4.30 -11.54
CA GLY A 111 14.81 3.66 -12.57
C GLY A 111 15.77 4.60 -13.32
N SER A 112 16.92 4.05 -13.69
CA SER A 112 17.89 4.62 -14.62
C SER A 112 17.35 4.69 -16.05
N ALA A 113 17.81 5.63 -16.87
CA ALA A 113 17.51 5.60 -18.30
C ALA A 113 18.07 4.33 -18.96
N ASP A 114 17.24 3.65 -19.75
CA ASP A 114 17.63 2.47 -20.55
C ASP A 114 18.81 2.73 -21.50
N GLN A 115 19.16 4.00 -21.76
CA GLN A 115 20.31 4.41 -22.55
C GLN A 115 20.93 5.71 -22.03
N GLY A 116 22.18 5.62 -21.55
CA GLY A 116 23.03 6.79 -21.31
C GLY A 116 22.78 7.52 -19.98
N PRO A 117 23.45 8.67 -19.76
CA PRO A 117 23.18 9.50 -18.60
C PRO A 117 21.70 9.93 -18.69
N GLY A 118 20.95 9.78 -17.58
CA GLY A 118 19.50 9.99 -17.53
C GLY A 118 18.99 11.23 -18.29
N PRO A 119 17.70 11.31 -18.62
CA PRO A 119 17.12 12.37 -19.46
C PRO A 119 17.38 13.80 -18.98
N PHE A 120 17.79 13.95 -17.72
CA PHE A 120 18.12 15.23 -17.11
C PHE A 120 19.62 15.54 -17.02
N CYS A 121 20.45 14.82 -17.76
CA CYS A 121 21.89 15.05 -17.83
C CYS A 121 22.26 16.12 -18.86
N TRP A 122 21.62 17.29 -18.74
CA TRP A 122 21.88 18.44 -19.59
C TRP A 122 23.20 19.13 -19.21
N GLY A 123 23.86 19.77 -20.17
CA GLY A 123 24.97 20.69 -19.87
C GLY A 123 26.22 20.04 -19.27
N GLY A 124 26.45 18.75 -19.49
CA GLY A 124 27.62 18.02 -18.98
C GLY A 124 27.51 17.58 -17.52
N LEU A 125 26.31 17.62 -16.93
CA LEU A 125 26.04 17.00 -15.63
C LEU A 125 26.39 15.50 -15.69
N LYS A 126 27.13 15.04 -14.69
CA LYS A 126 27.41 13.61 -14.50
C LYS A 126 26.23 12.93 -13.82
N PRO A 127 26.02 11.62 -14.06
CA PRO A 127 25.09 10.82 -13.25
C PRO A 127 25.25 11.12 -11.77
N GLY A 128 24.12 11.33 -11.08
CA GLY A 128 24.06 11.71 -9.66
C GLY A 128 24.05 13.22 -9.40
N GLN A 129 24.17 14.09 -10.41
CA GLN A 129 24.17 15.55 -10.23
C GLN A 129 22.86 16.21 -10.64
N GLY A 130 22.25 17.00 -9.75
CA GLY A 130 21.00 17.72 -10.05
C GLY A 130 19.85 16.76 -10.31
N LEU A 131 19.17 16.90 -11.46
CA LEU A 131 18.16 15.94 -11.93
C LEU A 131 18.77 14.78 -12.72
N CYS A 132 20.05 14.86 -13.11
CA CYS A 132 20.77 13.82 -13.83
C CYS A 132 20.84 12.56 -12.96
N ALA A 133 19.93 11.62 -13.20
CA ALA A 133 19.78 10.44 -12.38
C ALA A 133 21.05 9.59 -12.45
N ASP A 134 21.66 9.38 -11.28
CA ASP A 134 22.50 8.20 -11.10
C ASP A 134 21.53 7.04 -10.98
N GLY A 135 21.49 6.18 -12.00
CA GLY A 135 20.84 4.88 -11.97
C GLY A 135 21.51 3.91 -10.99
N ILE A 136 22.10 4.42 -9.91
CA ILE A 136 22.98 3.65 -9.04
C ILE A 136 22.17 2.62 -8.28
N ASN A 137 22.39 1.36 -8.68
CA ASN A 137 22.43 0.19 -7.81
C ASN A 137 21.24 0.04 -6.85
N GLY A 138 20.04 0.14 -7.39
CA GLY A 138 18.85 -0.35 -6.73
C GLY A 138 18.67 -1.86 -6.92
N MET A 139 18.10 -2.55 -5.94
CA MET A 139 17.67 -3.94 -6.06
C MET A 139 16.71 -4.15 -7.25
N TYR A 140 15.97 -3.10 -7.64
CA TYR A 140 15.17 -3.05 -8.87
C TYR A 140 15.96 -3.37 -10.16
N HIS A 141 17.20 -2.87 -10.27
CA HIS A 141 18.06 -3.14 -11.43
C HIS A 141 18.81 -4.48 -11.34
N VAL A 142 19.05 -4.97 -10.12
CA VAL A 142 19.83 -6.19 -9.88
C VAL A 142 18.95 -7.44 -9.95
N HIS A 143 17.69 -7.33 -9.53
CA HIS A 143 16.80 -8.47 -9.37
C HIS A 143 15.50 -8.23 -10.15
N PRO A 144 15.29 -8.95 -11.29
CA PRO A 144 14.09 -8.81 -12.12
C PRO A 144 12.75 -9.10 -11.41
N MET A 145 12.79 -9.69 -10.22
CA MET A 145 11.61 -9.96 -9.40
C MET A 145 11.34 -8.90 -8.33
N TRP A 146 12.25 -7.93 -8.14
CA TRP A 146 12.17 -7.00 -7.02
C TRP A 146 10.96 -6.08 -7.13
N ASP A 147 10.70 -5.59 -8.33
CA ASP A 147 9.53 -4.75 -8.62
C ASP A 147 8.24 -5.48 -8.32
N ARG A 148 8.08 -6.64 -8.95
CA ARG A 148 6.95 -7.56 -8.72
C ARG A 148 6.80 -7.92 -7.24
N LEU A 149 7.88 -8.17 -6.50
CA LEU A 149 7.81 -8.45 -5.08
C LEU A 149 7.27 -7.24 -4.30
N THR A 150 7.72 -6.04 -4.64
CA THR A 150 7.25 -4.78 -4.05
C THR A 150 5.76 -4.60 -4.30
N HIS A 151 5.31 -4.80 -5.55
CA HIS A 151 3.90 -4.80 -5.94
C HIS A 151 3.06 -5.82 -5.16
N GLY A 152 3.53 -7.07 -5.09
CA GLY A 152 2.83 -8.13 -4.37
C GLY A 152 2.68 -7.83 -2.88
N VAL A 153 3.75 -7.39 -2.21
CA VAL A 153 3.69 -7.02 -0.78
C VAL A 153 2.83 -5.77 -0.57
N GLY A 154 2.91 -4.77 -1.46
CA GLY A 154 2.07 -3.58 -1.45
C GLY A 154 0.58 -3.92 -1.57
N GLY A 155 0.23 -4.80 -2.50
CA GLY A 155 -1.13 -5.31 -2.68
C GLY A 155 -1.64 -6.05 -1.45
N VAL A 156 -0.81 -6.87 -0.80
CA VAL A 156 -1.17 -7.54 0.47
C VAL A 156 -1.48 -6.49 1.55
N ALA A 157 -0.58 -5.51 1.73
CA ALA A 157 -0.71 -4.48 2.75
C ALA A 157 -2.00 -3.66 2.58
N LEU A 158 -2.23 -3.15 1.36
CA LEU A 158 -3.41 -2.35 1.02
C LEU A 158 -4.69 -3.14 1.24
N SER A 159 -4.78 -4.33 0.65
CA SER A 159 -6.02 -5.09 0.69
C SER A 159 -6.35 -5.60 2.09
N TYR A 160 -5.35 -6.02 2.85
CA TYR A 160 -5.52 -6.35 4.27
C TYR A 160 -6.07 -5.14 5.05
N GLY A 161 -5.46 -3.96 4.86
CA GLY A 161 -5.91 -2.72 5.49
C GLY A 161 -7.36 -2.38 5.14
N PHE A 162 -7.73 -2.47 3.85
CA PHE A 162 -9.09 -2.18 3.39
C PHE A 162 -10.12 -3.19 3.89
N VAL A 163 -9.79 -4.48 4.04
CA VAL A 163 -10.74 -5.45 4.64
C VAL A 163 -11.14 -4.99 6.04
N ILE A 164 -10.19 -4.58 6.87
CA ILE A 164 -10.50 -4.13 8.23
C ILE A 164 -11.27 -2.81 8.22
N SER A 165 -10.90 -1.89 7.33
CA SER A 165 -11.63 -0.64 7.14
C SER A 165 -13.09 -0.88 6.73
N PHE A 166 -13.35 -1.80 5.80
CA PHE A 166 -14.71 -2.12 5.36
C PHE A 166 -15.52 -2.89 6.41
N LYS A 167 -14.90 -3.75 7.22
CA LYS A 167 -15.55 -4.34 8.41
C LYS A 167 -16.04 -3.25 9.36
N ARG A 168 -15.15 -2.30 9.70
CA ARG A 168 -15.46 -1.15 10.58
C ARG A 168 -16.55 -0.26 10.02
N LEU A 169 -16.42 0.11 8.76
CA LEU A 169 -17.43 0.87 8.03
C LEU A 169 -18.79 0.16 8.09
N SER A 170 -18.79 -1.15 7.87
CA SER A 170 -20.03 -1.93 7.93
C SER A 170 -20.66 -1.98 9.32
N THR A 171 -19.85 -2.02 10.39
CA THR A 171 -20.38 -1.92 11.77
C THR A 171 -20.90 -0.51 12.05
N HIS A 172 -20.15 0.52 11.65
CA HIS A 172 -20.49 1.91 11.92
C HIS A 172 -21.82 2.34 11.27
N PHE A 173 -22.05 1.94 10.01
CA PHE A 173 -23.29 2.23 9.29
C PHE A 173 -24.35 1.13 9.43
N SER A 174 -24.15 0.14 10.30
CA SER A 174 -25.05 -1.03 10.45
C SER A 174 -25.36 -1.73 9.12
N ALA A 175 -24.47 -1.64 8.13
CA ALA A 175 -24.69 -2.07 6.75
C ALA A 175 -24.70 -3.59 6.56
N ASN A 176 -24.21 -4.32 7.58
CA ASN A 176 -24.12 -5.77 7.61
C ASN A 176 -23.55 -6.40 6.32
N LEU A 177 -22.49 -5.82 5.74
CA LEU A 177 -21.86 -6.26 4.50
C LEU A 177 -21.43 -7.72 4.59
N SER A 178 -21.65 -8.52 3.55
CA SER A 178 -21.19 -9.92 3.55
C SER A 178 -19.68 -10.05 3.42
N ARG A 179 -19.13 -11.21 3.81
CA ARG A 179 -17.69 -11.50 3.64
C ARG A 179 -17.25 -11.36 2.19
N GLY A 180 -18.07 -11.85 1.25
CA GLY A 180 -17.82 -11.71 -0.18
C GLY A 180 -17.82 -10.25 -0.65
N MET A 181 -18.71 -9.42 -0.12
CA MET A 181 -18.73 -7.99 -0.44
C MET A 181 -17.48 -7.28 0.12
N ILE A 182 -17.10 -7.57 1.36
CA ILE A 182 -15.88 -7.00 1.96
C ILE A 182 -14.63 -7.45 1.20
N PHE A 183 -14.55 -8.72 0.83
CA PHE A 183 -13.49 -9.23 -0.05
C PHE A 183 -13.41 -8.41 -1.32
N TRP A 184 -14.52 -8.31 -2.06
CA TRP A 184 -14.58 -7.62 -3.35
C TRP A 184 -14.22 -6.13 -3.23
N LEU A 185 -14.73 -5.44 -2.22
CA LEU A 185 -14.42 -4.02 -2.02
C LEU A 185 -12.93 -3.81 -1.69
N ALA A 186 -12.37 -4.60 -0.79
CA ALA A 186 -10.97 -4.47 -0.40
C ALA A 186 -10.02 -4.89 -1.54
N PHE A 187 -10.33 -6.00 -2.21
CA PHE A 187 -9.62 -6.46 -3.39
C PHE A 187 -9.69 -5.41 -4.51
N GLY A 188 -10.88 -4.97 -4.88
CA GLY A 188 -11.10 -4.05 -6.00
C GLY A 188 -10.51 -2.66 -5.76
N VAL A 189 -10.64 -2.10 -4.55
CA VAL A 189 -9.99 -0.81 -4.25
C VAL A 189 -8.48 -0.93 -4.33
N SER A 190 -7.91 -2.03 -3.84
CA SER A 190 -6.46 -2.24 -3.88
C SER A 190 -5.97 -2.47 -5.31
N MET A 191 -6.63 -3.34 -6.08
CA MET A 191 -6.30 -3.56 -7.50
C MET A 191 -6.41 -2.29 -8.32
N SER A 192 -7.48 -1.52 -8.14
CA SER A 192 -7.63 -0.23 -8.79
C SER A 192 -6.52 0.75 -8.38
N GLY A 193 -6.14 0.78 -7.10
CA GLY A 193 -5.05 1.60 -6.60
C GLY A 193 -3.70 1.22 -7.19
N MET A 194 -3.37 -0.07 -7.24
CA MET A 194 -2.12 -0.56 -7.83
C MET A 194 -2.09 -0.34 -9.35
N ALA A 195 -3.21 -0.52 -10.05
CA ALA A 195 -3.26 -0.22 -11.48
C ALA A 195 -3.17 1.30 -11.77
N VAL A 196 -3.61 2.16 -10.84
CA VAL A 196 -3.36 3.61 -10.91
C VAL A 196 -1.88 3.93 -10.64
N PHE A 197 -1.19 3.10 -9.85
CA PHE A 197 0.26 3.22 -9.66
C PHE A 197 1.01 3.02 -10.99
N GLU A 198 0.62 2.03 -11.80
CA GLU A 198 1.17 1.86 -13.17
C GLU A 198 0.91 3.08 -14.07
N VAL A 199 -0.26 3.72 -13.93
CA VAL A 199 -0.55 4.97 -14.66
C VAL A 199 0.37 6.10 -14.18
N TYR A 200 0.64 6.17 -12.88
CA TYR A 200 1.61 7.10 -12.33
C TYR A 200 3.02 6.85 -12.90
N GLU A 201 3.47 5.60 -12.97
CA GLU A 201 4.77 5.27 -13.57
C GLU A 201 4.83 5.60 -15.05
N PHE A 202 3.75 5.33 -15.80
CA PHE A 202 3.59 5.71 -17.19
C PHE A 202 3.74 7.23 -17.39
N PHE A 203 3.05 8.05 -16.58
CA PHE A 203 3.23 9.50 -16.61
C PHE A 203 4.64 9.92 -16.16
N GLY A 204 5.22 9.21 -15.19
CA GLY A 204 6.61 9.35 -14.78
C GLY A 204 7.57 9.24 -15.96
N ARG A 205 7.38 8.21 -16.79
CA ARG A 205 8.12 8.02 -18.04
C ARG A 205 7.81 9.10 -19.07
N MET A 206 6.55 9.39 -19.33
CA MET A 206 6.17 10.31 -20.42
C MET A 206 6.59 11.76 -20.15
N LEU A 207 6.47 12.21 -18.90
CA LEU A 207 6.71 13.61 -18.52
C LEU A 207 8.13 13.85 -18.02
N PHE A 208 8.71 12.86 -17.35
CA PHE A 208 10.02 13.00 -16.70
C PHE A 208 11.06 12.04 -17.25
N LEU A 209 10.72 11.15 -18.19
CA LEU A 209 11.63 10.15 -18.76
C LEU A 209 12.33 9.29 -17.68
N THR A 210 11.70 9.20 -16.50
CA THR A 210 12.12 8.37 -15.36
C THR A 210 11.19 7.17 -15.22
N THR A 211 11.49 6.26 -14.30
CA THR A 211 10.52 5.23 -13.81
C THR A 211 10.02 4.21 -14.84
N ASP A 212 10.65 4.05 -16.01
CA ASP A 212 10.45 2.83 -16.81
C ASP A 212 11.42 1.74 -16.32
N GLN A 213 10.87 0.66 -15.80
CA GLN A 213 11.63 -0.45 -15.24
C GLN A 213 11.66 -1.70 -16.14
N GLY A 214 10.97 -1.67 -17.29
CA GLY A 214 11.01 -2.81 -18.22
C GLY A 214 9.85 -2.87 -19.22
N GLY A 215 9.23 -1.74 -19.52
CA GLY A 215 8.20 -1.62 -20.54
C GLY A 215 6.97 -2.50 -20.29
N TYR A 216 6.32 -2.91 -21.38
CA TYR A 216 5.03 -3.61 -21.32
C TYR A 216 5.05 -4.88 -20.44
N VAL A 217 6.10 -5.70 -20.55
CA VAL A 217 6.19 -6.98 -19.83
C VAL A 217 6.42 -6.77 -18.34
N ASN A 218 7.08 -5.69 -17.94
CA ASN A 218 7.24 -5.34 -16.54
C ASN A 218 5.88 -4.94 -15.94
N THR A 219 5.28 -3.84 -16.42
CA THR A 219 3.97 -3.34 -15.98
C THR A 219 2.88 -4.41 -15.96
N ALA A 220 2.73 -5.19 -17.05
CA ALA A 220 1.74 -6.26 -17.05
C ALA A 220 2.09 -7.40 -16.06
N GLY A 221 3.38 -7.64 -15.82
CA GLY A 221 3.88 -8.52 -14.77
C GLY A 221 3.66 -8.00 -13.35
N ASP A 222 3.76 -6.69 -13.15
CA ASP A 222 3.49 -6.02 -11.88
C ASP A 222 2.01 -6.11 -11.53
N LEU A 223 1.12 -5.89 -12.51
CA LEU A 223 -0.32 -6.13 -12.37
C LEU A 223 -0.66 -7.58 -11.99
N ILE A 224 0.10 -8.57 -12.47
CA ILE A 224 -0.06 -9.97 -12.03
C ILE A 224 0.31 -10.12 -10.56
N SER A 225 1.41 -9.48 -10.15
CA SER A 225 1.82 -9.51 -8.75
C SER A 225 0.83 -8.78 -7.85
N ASP A 226 0.25 -7.67 -8.31
CA ASP A 226 -0.82 -6.96 -7.65
C ASP A 226 -2.05 -7.83 -7.48
N LEU A 227 -2.44 -8.58 -8.52
CA LEU A 227 -3.55 -9.54 -8.45
C LEU A 227 -3.33 -10.56 -7.33
N VAL A 228 -2.14 -11.17 -7.27
CA VAL A 228 -1.79 -12.15 -6.24
C VAL A 228 -1.75 -11.49 -4.86
N GLY A 229 -1.11 -10.31 -4.75
CA GLY A 229 -0.97 -9.57 -3.52
C GLY A 229 -2.31 -9.12 -2.95
N CYS A 230 -3.13 -8.46 -3.75
CA CYS A 230 -4.46 -7.98 -3.35
C CYS A 230 -5.39 -9.14 -2.97
N THR A 231 -5.38 -10.24 -3.74
CA THR A 231 -6.15 -11.45 -3.40
C THR A 231 -5.71 -12.02 -2.05
N THR A 232 -4.40 -12.14 -1.85
CA THR A 232 -3.81 -12.67 -0.62
C THR A 232 -4.13 -11.75 0.57
N GLY A 233 -3.94 -10.44 0.44
CA GLY A 233 -4.25 -9.46 1.48
C GLY A 233 -5.72 -9.48 1.88
N ALA A 234 -6.63 -9.51 0.89
CA ALA A 234 -8.07 -9.61 1.15
C ALA A 234 -8.41 -10.91 1.90
N TYR A 235 -7.84 -12.04 1.47
CA TYR A 235 -8.06 -13.33 2.11
C TYR A 235 -7.53 -13.36 3.56
N LEU A 236 -6.30 -12.89 3.78
CA LEU A 236 -5.70 -12.82 5.11
C LEU A 236 -6.48 -11.88 6.04
N GLY A 237 -6.94 -10.73 5.54
CA GLY A 237 -7.75 -9.80 6.33
C GLY A 237 -9.10 -10.39 6.77
N LEU A 238 -9.65 -11.35 6.02
CA LEU A 238 -10.89 -12.05 6.38
C LEU A 238 -10.70 -13.22 7.33
N THR A 239 -9.48 -13.78 7.40
CA THR A 239 -9.18 -15.06 8.08
C THR A 239 -8.29 -14.90 9.32
N MET A 240 -7.30 -14.01 9.27
CA MET A 240 -6.33 -13.81 10.36
C MET A 240 -6.77 -12.78 11.40
N ASP A 241 -7.73 -11.94 11.06
CA ASP A 241 -8.22 -10.92 11.96
C ASP A 241 -9.00 -11.57 13.11
N LYS A 242 -8.40 -11.52 14.31
CA LYS A 242 -8.94 -12.10 15.56
C LYS A 242 -10.08 -11.28 16.17
N TRP A 243 -10.67 -10.34 15.44
CA TRP A 243 -11.94 -9.76 15.84
C TRP A 243 -12.94 -10.89 16.04
N GLN A 244 -13.28 -11.11 17.31
CA GLN A 244 -13.93 -12.31 17.86
C GLN A 244 -15.37 -12.54 17.39
N THR A 245 -15.78 -11.90 16.31
CA THR A 245 -17.09 -12.04 15.70
C THR A 245 -16.94 -12.75 14.38
N VAL A 246 -17.49 -13.96 14.29
CA VAL A 246 -17.76 -14.61 13.01
C VAL A 246 -18.59 -13.62 12.19
N TRP A 247 -17.98 -13.02 11.17
CA TRP A 247 -18.62 -11.98 10.39
C TRP A 247 -19.54 -12.64 9.35
N GLU A 248 -20.83 -12.75 9.67
CA GLU A 248 -21.85 -13.37 8.82
C GLU A 248 -22.86 -12.34 8.28
N GLY A 249 -22.33 -11.24 7.72
CA GLY A 249 -23.20 -10.26 7.09
C GLY A 249 -23.88 -10.79 5.82
N ALA A 250 -25.09 -10.31 5.55
CA ALA A 250 -25.87 -10.68 4.36
C ALA A 250 -25.89 -9.58 3.27
N SER A 251 -25.16 -8.48 3.46
CA SER A 251 -25.24 -7.23 2.69
C SER A 251 -26.66 -6.69 2.60
N GLN A 252 -27.00 -5.73 3.48
CA GLN A 252 -28.31 -5.08 3.39
C GLN A 252 -28.51 -4.37 2.05
N ARG A 253 -29.75 -4.37 1.57
CA ARG A 253 -30.17 -3.58 0.41
C ARG A 253 -31.21 -2.55 0.85
N PRO A 254 -31.11 -1.29 0.40
CA PRO A 254 -30.07 -0.74 -0.50
C PRO A 254 -28.69 -0.67 0.18
N LEU A 255 -27.62 -0.80 -0.62
CA LEU A 255 -26.25 -0.68 -0.11
C LEU A 255 -25.99 0.76 0.35
N PRO A 256 -25.14 0.99 1.37
CA PRO A 256 -24.74 2.34 1.75
C PRO A 256 -24.16 3.12 0.57
N ILE A 257 -24.41 4.44 0.52
CA ILE A 257 -23.93 5.31 -0.56
C ILE A 257 -22.42 5.15 -0.79
N ILE A 258 -21.64 5.11 0.29
CA ILE A 258 -20.18 4.92 0.20
C ILE A 258 -19.79 3.61 -0.49
N VAL A 259 -20.54 2.52 -0.28
CA VAL A 259 -20.31 1.23 -0.94
C VAL A 259 -20.67 1.31 -2.42
N GLN A 260 -21.78 1.96 -2.76
CA GLN A 260 -22.19 2.18 -4.14
C GLN A 260 -21.14 3.00 -4.90
N LEU A 261 -20.67 4.11 -4.33
CA LEU A 261 -19.63 4.96 -4.90
C LEU A 261 -18.31 4.20 -5.06
N THR A 262 -17.92 3.42 -4.06
CA THR A 262 -16.72 2.57 -4.14
C THR A 262 -16.84 1.60 -5.32
N GLN A 263 -17.98 0.91 -5.47
CA GLN A 263 -18.21 -0.01 -6.59
C GLN A 263 -18.13 0.69 -7.96
N SER A 264 -18.73 1.88 -8.08
CA SER A 264 -18.68 2.70 -9.29
C SER A 264 -17.25 3.05 -9.72
N PHE A 265 -16.36 3.29 -8.75
CA PHE A 265 -14.95 3.55 -9.03
C PHE A 265 -14.18 2.26 -9.37
N ILE A 266 -14.34 1.18 -8.60
CA ILE A 266 -13.46 0.01 -8.75
C ILE A 266 -13.78 -0.82 -10.01
N ILE A 267 -15.04 -0.88 -10.45
CA ILE A 267 -15.45 -1.79 -11.53
C ILE A 267 -14.68 -1.53 -12.83
N PRO A 268 -14.64 -0.30 -13.40
CA PRO A 268 -13.96 -0.09 -14.68
C PRO A 268 -12.46 -0.33 -14.55
N MET A 269 -11.82 0.21 -13.51
CA MET A 269 -10.37 0.07 -13.32
C MET A 269 -9.93 -1.37 -13.04
N THR A 270 -10.61 -2.09 -12.15
CA THR A 270 -10.28 -3.50 -11.86
C THR A 270 -10.51 -4.38 -13.09
N THR A 271 -11.59 -4.13 -13.86
CA THR A 271 -11.84 -4.84 -15.12
C THR A 271 -10.71 -4.62 -16.13
N SER A 272 -10.25 -3.38 -16.27
CA SER A 272 -9.14 -3.06 -17.16
C SER A 272 -7.83 -3.68 -16.70
N ALA A 273 -7.54 -3.68 -15.40
CA ALA A 273 -6.37 -4.39 -14.87
C ALA A 273 -6.41 -5.88 -15.24
N PHE A 274 -7.57 -6.54 -15.09
CA PHE A 274 -7.73 -7.94 -15.51
C PHE A 274 -7.54 -8.15 -17.02
N ILE A 275 -8.02 -7.23 -17.86
CA ILE A 275 -7.81 -7.30 -19.31
C ILE A 275 -6.33 -7.17 -19.65
N ALA A 276 -5.60 -6.26 -19.00
CA ALA A 276 -4.15 -6.11 -19.19
C ALA A 276 -3.37 -7.37 -18.76
N ILE A 277 -3.75 -7.96 -17.61
CA ILE A 277 -3.18 -9.22 -17.14
C ILE A 277 -3.46 -10.35 -18.14
N ALA A 278 -4.70 -10.45 -18.62
CA ALA A 278 -5.11 -11.46 -19.58
C ALA A 278 -4.42 -11.29 -20.94
N ASP A 279 -4.17 -10.04 -21.36
CA ASP A 279 -3.42 -9.74 -22.58
C ASP A 279 -2.03 -10.41 -22.51
N LEU A 280 -1.29 -10.20 -21.42
CA LEU A 280 0.01 -10.86 -21.23
C LEU A 280 -0.11 -12.39 -21.09
N LEU A 281 -0.98 -12.89 -20.21
CA LEU A 281 -1.01 -14.31 -19.83
C LEU A 281 -1.63 -15.23 -20.89
N ILE A 282 -2.68 -14.77 -21.59
CA ILE A 282 -3.48 -15.63 -22.48
C ILE A 282 -3.05 -15.46 -23.93
N VAL A 283 -2.82 -14.22 -24.35
CA VAL A 283 -2.53 -13.89 -25.75
C VAL A 283 -1.14 -13.29 -25.95
N GLY A 284 -0.28 -13.38 -24.93
CA GLY A 284 1.14 -13.03 -25.03
C GLY A 284 1.38 -11.56 -25.38
N GLY A 285 0.47 -10.66 -25.04
CA GLY A 285 0.53 -9.22 -25.29
C GLY A 285 0.08 -8.78 -26.67
N MET A 286 -0.66 -9.62 -27.41
CA MET A 286 -1.11 -9.28 -28.77
C MET A 286 -2.10 -8.12 -28.82
N VAL A 287 -2.97 -7.92 -27.81
CA VAL A 287 -3.99 -6.86 -27.83
C VAL A 287 -3.33 -5.49 -27.79
N MET A 288 -2.34 -5.31 -26.92
CA MET A 288 -1.56 -4.08 -26.83
C MET A 288 -0.27 -4.11 -27.66
N ASN A 289 -0.09 -5.12 -28.53
CA ASN A 289 1.11 -5.32 -29.34
C ASN A 289 2.43 -5.24 -28.54
N ARG A 290 2.41 -5.68 -27.28
CA ARG A 290 3.50 -5.54 -26.30
C ARG A 290 4.07 -4.12 -26.20
N ASN A 291 3.25 -3.12 -26.48
CA ASN A 291 3.64 -1.73 -26.48
C ASN A 291 3.31 -1.11 -25.12
N TYR A 292 4.33 -0.58 -24.44
CA TYR A 292 4.18 0.03 -23.13
C TYR A 292 3.23 1.24 -23.13
N GLU A 293 3.36 2.12 -24.12
CA GLU A 293 2.52 3.31 -24.23
C GLU A 293 1.05 2.94 -24.45
N SER A 294 0.80 1.88 -25.23
CA SER A 294 -0.56 1.38 -25.49
C SER A 294 -1.21 0.87 -24.20
N LEU A 295 -0.46 0.13 -23.37
CA LEU A 295 -0.92 -0.30 -22.06
C LEU A 295 -1.12 0.87 -21.09
N GLY A 296 -0.16 1.81 -21.02
CA GLY A 296 -0.26 3.00 -20.18
C GLY A 296 -1.46 3.89 -20.54
N MET A 297 -1.70 4.12 -21.83
CA MET A 297 -2.88 4.85 -22.31
C MET A 297 -4.18 4.12 -22.03
N TYR A 298 -4.19 2.79 -22.17
CA TYR A 298 -5.34 1.97 -21.83
C TYR A 298 -5.73 2.08 -20.35
N LEU A 299 -4.76 1.96 -19.44
CA LEU A 299 -5.00 2.12 -17.99
C LEU A 299 -5.36 3.57 -17.62
N THR A 300 -4.80 4.56 -18.32
CA THR A 300 -5.17 5.98 -18.17
C THR A 300 -6.64 6.22 -18.55
N ALA A 301 -7.08 5.63 -19.67
CA ALA A 301 -8.48 5.70 -20.10
C ALA A 301 -9.40 5.02 -19.09
N ALA A 302 -9.00 3.87 -18.54
CA ALA A 302 -9.74 3.17 -17.49
C ALA A 302 -9.85 3.98 -16.19
N THR A 303 -8.78 4.65 -15.79
CA THR A 303 -8.76 5.57 -14.64
C THR A 303 -9.74 6.72 -14.86
N THR A 304 -9.69 7.34 -16.04
CA THR A 304 -10.61 8.43 -16.42
C THR A 304 -12.06 7.98 -16.44
N ALA A 305 -12.34 6.80 -16.98
CA ALA A 305 -13.68 6.22 -16.99
C ALA A 305 -14.17 5.95 -15.55
N SER A 306 -13.32 5.41 -14.68
CA SER A 306 -13.63 5.14 -13.28
C SER A 306 -14.00 6.41 -12.51
N MET A 307 -13.22 7.49 -12.69
CA MET A 307 -13.52 8.79 -12.10
C MET A 307 -14.81 9.40 -12.68
N SER A 308 -15.04 9.25 -13.97
CA SER A 308 -16.26 9.76 -14.62
C SER A 308 -17.51 9.04 -14.11
N VAL A 309 -17.47 7.71 -13.99
CA VAL A 309 -18.58 6.90 -13.45
C VAL A 309 -18.82 7.22 -11.98
N LEU A 310 -17.75 7.37 -11.18
CA LEU A 310 -17.86 7.82 -9.79
C LEU A 310 -18.55 9.18 -9.69
N LEU A 311 -18.13 10.16 -10.50
CA LEU A 311 -18.72 11.51 -10.51
C LEU A 311 -20.19 11.47 -10.91
N LEU A 312 -20.54 10.75 -11.99
CA LEU A 312 -21.92 10.60 -12.44
C LEU A 312 -22.80 9.93 -11.37
N GLN A 313 -22.29 8.89 -10.71
CA GLN A 313 -23.03 8.23 -9.63
C GLN A 313 -23.18 9.15 -8.42
N TYR A 314 -22.15 9.91 -8.06
CA TYR A 314 -22.23 10.92 -7.00
C TYR A 314 -23.29 11.99 -7.32
N LEU A 315 -23.27 12.54 -8.53
CA LEU A 315 -24.26 13.52 -8.99
C LEU A 315 -25.67 12.93 -8.99
N ARG A 316 -25.85 11.71 -9.49
CA ARG A 316 -27.14 11.00 -9.46
C ARG A 316 -27.65 10.86 -8.03
N LEU A 317 -26.82 10.40 -7.10
CA LEU A 317 -27.22 10.23 -5.70
C LEU A 317 -27.53 11.59 -5.05
N ARG A 318 -26.75 12.64 -5.34
CA ARG A 318 -27.04 14.00 -4.87
C ARG A 318 -28.35 14.58 -5.40
N LEU A 319 -28.63 14.40 -6.69
CA LEU A 319 -29.77 15.00 -7.39
C LEU A 319 -31.07 14.25 -7.17
N PHE A 320 -31.02 12.92 -7.03
CA PHE A 320 -32.22 12.07 -6.93
C PHE A 320 -32.48 11.50 -5.54
N ALA A 321 -31.53 11.58 -4.59
CA ALA A 321 -31.78 11.19 -3.20
C ALA A 321 -32.33 12.33 -2.31
N ASN A 322 -32.66 13.49 -2.87
CA ASN A 322 -33.32 14.58 -2.14
C ASN A 322 -34.64 14.94 -2.83
N PRO A 323 -35.77 14.37 -2.36
CA PRO A 323 -36.57 15.11 -1.38
C PRO A 323 -37.10 14.27 -0.20
N ILE A 324 -36.34 13.27 0.29
CA ILE A 324 -36.70 12.51 1.51
C ILE A 324 -35.56 12.62 2.55
N ILE A 325 -35.00 13.82 2.69
CA ILE A 325 -34.27 14.22 3.90
C ILE A 325 -34.81 15.61 4.27
N HIS A 326 -36.07 15.62 4.70
CA HIS A 326 -36.55 16.62 5.65
C HIS A 326 -37.10 15.86 6.85
N GLU A 327 -36.86 16.44 8.03
CA GLU A 327 -37.42 16.15 9.35
C GLU A 327 -36.60 15.22 10.27
N ASN A 328 -35.88 15.89 11.18
CA ASN A 328 -35.37 15.44 12.47
C ASN A 328 -34.12 14.54 12.46
N GLU A 329 -32.95 15.16 12.37
CA GLU A 329 -31.76 14.86 13.19
C GLU A 329 -30.80 16.06 13.19
#